data_AF-A0A3D4H9G0-F1
#
_entry.id   AF-A0A3D4H9G0-F1
#
_cell.length_a   1.000
_cell.length_b   1.000
_cell.length_c   1.000
_cell.angle_alpha   90.00
_cell.angle_beta   90.00
_cell.angle_gamma   90.00
#
_symmetry.space_group_name_H-M   'P 1'
#
loop_
_entity.id
_entity.type
_entity.pdbx_description
1 polymer ?
#
loop_
_entity_poly.entity_id
_entity_poly.type
_entity_poly.pdbx_seq_one_letter_code
_entity_poly.pdbx_strand_id
1 'polypeptide(L)' 'RVARAGGKFLKRLKEVSDPERKRKIIGNTFVEVFQESLKKIGHAKFLAQGTLYPDVIES' A
#
# COMPACT_ATOMS: atom_id res chain seq x y z
N ARG A 1 -6.49 -5.49 12.56
CA ARG A 1 -5.98 -6.75 11.95
C ARG A 1 -4.58 -6.47 11.42
N VAL A 2 -3.63 -7.39 11.59
CA VAL A 2 -2.24 -7.20 11.14
C VAL A 2 -1.96 -8.11 9.94
N ALA A 3 -1.51 -7.54 8.82
CA ALA A 3 -1.07 -8.30 7.65
C ALA A 3 0.46 -8.47 7.69
N ARG A 4 0.94 -9.71 7.90
CA ARG A 4 2.38 -10.02 7.88
C ARG A 4 2.85 -10.23 6.44
N ALA A 5 3.19 -9.14 5.76
CA ALA A 5 3.60 -9.16 4.35
C ALA A 5 5.09 -8.88 4.11
N GLY A 6 5.90 -8.69 5.16
CA GLY A 6 7.32 -8.30 5.04
C GLY A 6 8.12 -9.14 4.05
N GLY A 7 7.94 -10.46 4.03
CA GLY A 7 8.59 -11.34 3.05
C GLY A 7 8.21 -11.03 1.59
N LYS A 8 6.95 -10.64 1.31
CA LYS A 8 6.48 -10.26 -0.04
C LYS A 8 7.16 -8.97 -0.51
N PHE A 9 7.28 -7.98 0.39
CA PHE A 9 7.99 -6.72 0.10
C PHE A 9 9.48 -6.96 -0.16
N LEU A 10 10.17 -7.66 0.74
CA LEU A 10 11.61 -7.92 0.61
C LEU A 10 11.93 -8.73 -0.64
N LYS A 11 11.12 -9.75 -0.97
CA LYS A 11 11.28 -10.54 -2.20
C LYS A 11 11.17 -9.68 -3.45
N ARG A 12 10.22 -8.74 -3.51
CA ARG A 12 9.99 -7.86 -4.66
C ARG A 12 11.02 -6.73 -4.77
N LEU A 13 11.63 -6.35 -3.66
CA LEU A 13 12.69 -5.34 -3.62
C LEU A 13 14.10 -5.91 -3.83
N LYS A 14 14.21 -7.25 -3.94
CA LYS A 14 15.49 -7.91 -4.20
C LYS A 14 16.14 -7.32 -5.46
N GLU A 15 17.40 -6.89 -5.32
CA GLU A 15 18.23 -6.33 -6.41
C GLU A 15 17.69 -5.04 -7.04
N VAL A 16 16.71 -4.37 -6.42
CA VAL A 16 16.25 -3.06 -6.87
C VAL A 16 17.12 -2.00 -6.21
N SER A 17 17.89 -1.25 -7.00
CA SER A 17 18.72 -0.13 -6.54
C SER A 17 18.03 1.22 -6.76
N ASP A 18 17.41 1.40 -7.93
CA ASP A 18 16.74 2.63 -8.35
C ASP A 18 15.60 3.06 -7.39
N PRO A 19 15.63 4.28 -6.85
CA PRO A 19 14.68 4.72 -5.82
C PRO A 19 13.25 4.86 -6.34
N GLU A 20 13.07 5.36 -7.56
CA GLU A 20 11.75 5.51 -8.18
C GLU A 20 11.09 4.15 -8.40
N ARG A 21 11.88 3.17 -8.85
CA ARG A 21 11.44 1.79 -9.01
C ARG A 21 11.10 1.15 -7.67
N LYS A 22 11.85 1.41 -6.59
CA LYS A 22 11.49 0.97 -5.23
C LYS A 22 10.14 1.56 -4.81
N ARG A 23 9.92 2.87 -5.00
CA ARG A 23 8.65 3.55 -4.64
C ARG A 23 7.47 2.89 -5.35
N LYS A 24 7.57 2.68 -6.66
CA LYS A 24 6.51 2.02 -7.45
C LYS A 24 6.23 0.60 -6.98
N ILE A 25 7.27 -0.19 -6.70
CA ILE A 25 7.13 -1.57 -6.22
C ILE A 25 6.44 -1.60 -4.85
N ILE A 26 6.84 -0.73 -3.92
CA ILE A 26 6.25 -0.65 -2.58
C ILE A 26 4.79 -0.24 -2.67
N GLY A 27 4.46 0.81 -3.42
CA GLY A 27 3.08 1.29 -3.59
C GLY A 27 2.16 0.21 -4.17
N ASN A 28 2.57 -0.45 -5.25
CA ASN A 28 1.80 -1.53 -5.86
C ASN A 28 1.61 -2.71 -4.90
N THR A 29 2.68 -3.13 -4.21
CA THR A 29 2.61 -4.25 -3.26
C THR A 29 1.71 -3.93 -2.07
N PHE A 30 1.70 -2.67 -1.61
CA PHE A 30 0.79 -2.22 -0.56
C PHE A 30 -0.68 -2.32 -1.00
N VAL A 31 -1.03 -1.83 -2.19
CA VAL A 31 -2.39 -1.91 -2.72
C VAL A 31 -2.87 -3.36 -2.82
N GLU A 32 -2.02 -4.27 -3.31
CA GLU A 32 -2.35 -5.70 -3.36
C GLU A 32 -2.63 -6.29 -1.98
N VAL A 33 -1.74 -6.06 -1.00
CA VAL A 33 -1.91 -6.58 0.37
C VAL A 33 -3.14 -5.98 1.05
N PHE A 34 -3.43 -4.71 0.77
CA PHE A 34 -4.63 -4.03 1.26
C PHE A 34 -5.90 -4.66 0.70
N GLN A 35 -5.96 -4.90 -0.61
CA GLN A 35 -7.09 -5.58 -1.26
C GLN A 35 -7.27 -7.03 -0.75
N GLU A 36 -6.18 -7.79 -0.61
CA GLU A 36 -6.22 -9.13 0.00
C GLU A 36 -6.76 -9.09 1.44
N SER A 37 -6.45 -8.02 2.18
CA SER A 37 -6.95 -7.82 3.54
C SER A 37 -8.43 -7.44 3.56
N LEU A 38 -8.90 -6.61 2.61
CA LEU A 38 -10.31 -6.25 2.46
C LEU A 38 -11.19 -7.46 2.15
N LYS A 39 -10.73 -8.37 1.27
CA LYS A 39 -11.45 -9.63 0.97
C LYS A 39 -11.77 -10.45 2.21
N LYS A 40 -10.93 -10.37 3.26
CA LYS A 40 -11.14 -11.08 4.54
C LYS A 40 -12.12 -10.36 5.47
N ILE A 41 -12.36 -9.07 5.26
CA ILE A 41 -13.24 -8.23 6.09
C ILE A 41 -14.67 -8.26 5.53
N GLY A 42 -14.83 -8.52 4.23
CA GLY A 42 -16.12 -8.52 3.56
C GLY A 42 -16.37 -7.17 2.86
N HIS A 43 -17.64 -6.80 2.69
CA HIS A 43 -18.00 -5.57 2.01
C HIS A 43 -17.85 -4.36 2.93
N ALA A 44 -17.04 -3.38 2.50
CA ALA A 44 -16.89 -2.08 3.17
C ALA A 44 -17.55 -1.00 2.30
N LYS A 45 -18.44 -0.20 2.92
CA LYS A 45 -19.13 0.91 2.24
C LYS A 45 -18.27 2.18 2.14
N PHE A 46 -17.32 2.33 3.05
CA PHE A 46 -16.51 3.54 3.17
C PHE A 46 -15.03 3.19 3.31
N LEU A 47 -14.17 4.05 2.74
CA LEU A 47 -12.72 4.03 2.93
C LEU A 47 -12.32 5.35 3.59
N ALA A 48 -11.88 5.28 4.85
CA ALA A 48 -11.36 6.46 5.53
C ALA A 48 -9.92 6.74 5.08
N GLN A 49 -9.60 8.01 4.85
CA GLN A 49 -8.26 8.50 4.55
C GLN A 49 -7.91 9.63 5.52
N GLY A 50 -6.63 9.74 5.88
CA GLY A 50 -6.12 10.79 6.77
C GLY A 50 -5.73 12.07 6.05
N THR A 51 -6.44 12.43 4.97
CA THR A 51 -6.14 13.62 4.16
C THR A 51 -6.25 14.89 5.01
N LEU A 52 -5.21 15.72 4.98
CA LEU A 52 -5.09 16.97 5.73
C LEU A 52 -5.40 18.18 4.85
N TYR A 53 -5.55 19.34 5.48
CA TYR A 53 -5.88 20.58 4.76
C TYR A 53 -4.84 20.98 3.70
N PRO A 54 -3.51 20.86 3.93
CA PRO A 54 -2.52 21.11 2.87
C PRO A 54 -2.72 20.22 1.64
N ASP A 55 -3.07 18.95 1.84
CA ASP A 55 -3.30 18.00 0.73
C ASP A 55 -4.46 18.45 -0.17
N VAL A 56 -5.47 19.11 0.40
CA VAL A 56 -6.62 19.67 -0.33
C VAL A 56 -6.23 20.90 -1.15
N ILE A 57 -5.27 21.70 -0.67
CA ILE A 57 -4.80 22.91 -1.38
C ILE A 57 -3.90 22.53 -2.57
N GLU A 58 -3.12 21.45 -2.44
CA GLU A 58 -2.19 20.98 -3.48
C GLU A 58 -2.86 20.15 -4.59
N SER A 59 -4.12 19.75 -4.41
CA SER A 59 -4.91 18.93 -5.36
C SER A 59 -5.61 19.76 -6.43
#